data_AF-A0A1Q6HAM5-F1
#
_entry.id   AF-A0A1Q6HAM5-F1
#
_cell.length_a   1.000
_cell.length_b   1.000
_cell.length_c   1.000
_cell.angle_alpha   90.00
_cell.angle_beta   90.00
_cell.angle_gamma   90.00
#
_symmetry.space_group_name_H-M   'P 1'
#
loop_
_entity.id
_entity.type
_entity.pdbx_description
1 polymer ?
#
loop_
_entity_poly.entity_id
_entity_poly.type
_entity_poly.pdbx_seq_one_letter_code
_entity_poly.pdbx_strand_id
1 'polypeptide(L)'
;MNTEDIDKIIADALEEDKKKKHKSRIKSGKGSSDGILIARKILNIVFMIGFVAAIIIYFVYPDNKPLFFCVGFGAMLLKITEFFLRFMF
;
A
#
# COMPACT_ATOMS: atom_id res chain seq x y z
N MET A 1 39.98 20.96 -28.76
CA MET A 1 38.99 20.46 -27.79
C MET A 1 39.76 19.70 -26.74
N ASN A 2 39.76 20.17 -25.49
CA ASN A 2 40.50 19.54 -24.42
C ASN A 2 39.68 18.37 -23.84
N THR A 3 40.35 17.28 -23.49
CA THR A 3 39.73 16.07 -22.94
C THR A 3 38.93 16.35 -21.67
N GLU A 4 39.36 17.37 -20.91
CA GLU A 4 38.70 17.87 -19.70
C GLU A 4 37.29 18.42 -19.96
N ASP A 5 37.07 19.05 -21.12
CA ASP A 5 35.75 19.57 -21.50
C ASP A 5 34.78 18.41 -21.81
N ILE A 6 35.29 17.31 -22.37
CA ILE A 6 34.52 16.11 -22.73
C ILE A 6 34.09 15.38 -21.45
N ASP A 7 35.01 15.18 -20.51
CA ASP A 7 34.73 14.50 -19.24
C ASP A 7 33.72 15.28 -18.39
N LYS A 8 33.79 16.62 -18.41
CA LYS A 8 32.84 17.48 -17.71
C LYS A 8 31.42 17.36 -18.28
N ILE A 9 31.28 17.30 -19.60
CA ILE A 9 29.97 17.11 -20.27
C ILE A 9 29.37 15.74 -19.94
N ILE A 10 30.20 14.68 -19.89
CA ILE A 10 29.76 13.33 -19.55
C ILE A 10 29.31 13.27 -18.09
N ALA A 11 30.05 13.90 -17.17
CA ALA A 11 29.71 13.95 -15.76
C ALA A 11 28.38 14.70 -15.52
N ASP A 12 28.18 15.85 -16.16
CA ASP A 12 26.95 16.63 -16.07
C ASP A 12 25.74 15.87 -16.65
N ALA A 13 25.92 15.15 -17.77
CA ALA A 13 24.86 14.32 -18.35
C ALA A 13 24.47 13.14 -17.43
N LEU A 14 25.43 12.54 -16.72
CA LEU A 14 25.20 11.44 -15.79
C LEU A 14 24.47 11.90 -14.52
N GLU A 15 24.81 13.08 -14.00
CA GLU A 15 24.16 13.74 -12.86
C GLU A 15 22.68 14.05 -13.16
N GLU A 16 22.39 14.57 -14.35
CA GLU A 16 21.01 14.82 -14.80
C GLU A 16 20.18 13.54 -14.93
N ASP A 17 20.75 12.45 -15.48
CA ASP A 17 20.05 11.17 -15.62
C ASP A 17 19.74 10.53 -14.25
N LYS A 18 20.70 10.59 -13.31
CA LYS A 18 20.50 10.12 -11.93
C LYS A 18 19.42 10.92 -11.21
N LYS A 19 19.40 12.26 -11.35
CA LYS A 19 18.35 13.11 -10.77
C LYS A 19 16.98 12.85 -11.41
N LYS A 20 16.91 12.62 -12.73
CA LYS A 20 15.67 12.26 -13.43
C LYS A 20 15.14 10.88 -13.01
N LYS A 21 16.00 9.85 -12.89
CA LYS A 21 15.61 8.51 -12.40
C LYS A 21 15.18 8.49 -10.94
N HIS A 22 15.87 9.24 -10.07
CA HIS A 22 15.48 9.33 -8.65
C HIS A 22 14.14 10.04 -8.48
N LYS A 23 13.92 11.13 -9.25
CA LYS A 23 12.65 11.87 -9.25
C LYS A 23 11.51 11.07 -9.90
N SER A 24 11.79 10.22 -10.90
CA SER A 24 10.77 9.38 -11.55
C SER A 24 10.33 8.19 -10.67
N ARG A 25 11.22 7.61 -9.88
CA ARG A 25 10.85 6.59 -8.86
C ARG A 25 9.91 7.14 -7.80
N ILE A 26 10.03 8.40 -7.43
CA ILE A 26 9.13 9.06 -6.47
C ILE A 26 7.81 9.50 -7.15
N LYS A 27 7.82 9.76 -8.47
CA LYS A 27 6.66 10.24 -9.23
C LYS A 27 5.75 9.16 -9.83
N SER A 28 6.06 7.87 -9.73
CA SER A 28 5.21 6.80 -10.31
C SER A 28 3.94 6.48 -9.48
N GLY A 29 3.34 7.51 -8.88
CA GLY A 29 2.09 7.42 -8.14
C GLY A 29 1.26 8.67 -8.40
N LYS A 30 1.12 9.05 -9.68
CA LYS A 30 0.30 10.21 -10.06
C LYS A 30 -0.39 9.95 -11.39
N GLY A 31 -1.63 9.48 -11.30
CA GLY A 31 -2.50 9.35 -12.45
C GLY A 31 -3.64 8.38 -12.18
N SER A 32 -4.80 8.89 -11.77
CA SER A 32 -6.11 8.20 -11.68
C SER A 32 -6.20 6.98 -10.73
N SER A 33 -5.11 6.28 -10.48
CA SER A 33 -4.96 5.14 -9.57
C SER A 33 -4.78 5.53 -8.10
N ASP A 34 -4.61 6.82 -7.78
CA ASP A 34 -4.33 7.27 -6.40
C ASP A 34 -5.47 6.91 -5.45
N GLY A 35 -6.72 7.05 -5.89
CA GLY A 35 -7.89 6.64 -5.10
C GLY A 35 -7.93 5.13 -4.84
N ILE A 36 -7.53 4.31 -5.82
CA ILE A 36 -7.50 2.85 -5.70
C ILE A 36 -6.33 2.40 -4.83
N LEU A 37 -5.16 3.04 -4.94
CA LEU A 37 -4.00 2.77 -4.09
C LEU A 37 -4.27 3.15 -2.64
N ILE A 38 -4.92 4.29 -2.43
CA ILE A 38 -5.37 4.76 -1.11
C ILE A 38 -6.43 3.81 -0.55
N ALA A 39 -7.45 3.45 -1.33
CA ALA A 39 -8.47 2.48 -0.94
C ALA A 39 -7.83 1.14 -0.57
N ARG A 40 -6.87 0.64 -1.35
CA ARG A 40 -6.13 -0.60 -1.06
C ARG A 40 -5.36 -0.52 0.24
N LYS A 41 -4.69 0.60 0.53
CA LYS A 41 -3.98 0.81 1.81
C LYS A 41 -4.94 0.91 2.99
N ILE A 42 -6.02 1.66 2.85
CA ILE A 42 -7.02 1.85 3.91
C ILE A 42 -7.71 0.53 4.21
N LEU A 43 -8.18 -0.22 3.21
CA LEU A 43 -8.81 -1.51 3.44
C LEU A 43 -7.87 -2.51 4.10
N ASN A 44 -6.59 -2.57 3.69
CA ASN A 44 -5.62 -3.45 4.34
C ASN A 44 -5.39 -3.09 5.83
N ILE A 45 -5.37 -1.80 6.16
CA ILE A 45 -5.26 -1.32 7.55
C ILE A 45 -6.53 -1.67 8.35
N VAL A 46 -7.72 -1.43 7.79
CA VAL A 46 -9.00 -1.75 8.44
C VAL A 46 -9.12 -3.26 8.66
N PHE A 47 -8.67 -4.09 7.72
CA PHE A 47 -8.62 -5.55 7.90
C PHE A 47 -7.67 -5.95 9.02
N MET A 48 -6.46 -5.38 9.07
CA MET A 48 -5.51 -5.64 10.15
C MET A 48 -6.10 -5.32 11.52
N ILE A 49 -6.78 -4.17 11.66
CA ILE A 49 -7.45 -3.77 12.90
C ILE A 49 -8.59 -4.73 13.25
N GLY A 50 -9.43 -5.10 12.26
CA GLY A 50 -10.53 -6.05 12.47
C GLY A 50 -10.06 -7.44 12.88
N PHE A 51 -8.94 -7.91 12.32
CA PHE A 51 -8.34 -9.19 12.68
C PHE A 51 -7.80 -9.20 14.11
N VAL A 52 -7.09 -8.13 14.50
CA VAL A 52 -6.62 -7.96 15.88
C VAL A 52 -7.79 -7.87 16.85
N ALA A 53 -8.85 -7.14 16.51
CA ALA A 53 -10.06 -7.06 17.33
C ALA A 53 -10.74 -8.43 17.51
N ALA A 54 -10.81 -9.25 16.45
CA ALA A 54 -11.35 -10.60 16.53
C ALA A 54 -10.51 -11.51 17.46
N ILE A 55 -9.18 -11.41 17.40
CA ILE A 55 -8.28 -12.11 18.32
C ILE A 55 -8.53 -11.66 19.77
N ILE A 56 -8.62 -10.35 20.00
CA ILE A 56 -8.86 -9.80 21.35
C ILE A 56 -10.20 -10.32 21.90
N ILE A 57 -11.27 -10.28 21.10
CA ILE A 57 -12.60 -10.75 21.54
C ILE A 57 -12.59 -12.26 21.87
N TYR A 58 -11.84 -13.06 21.11
CA TYR A 58 -11.67 -14.48 21.40
C TYR A 58 -11.08 -14.73 22.80
N PHE A 59 -10.08 -13.94 23.19
CA PHE A 59 -9.42 -14.08 24.49
C PHE A 59 -10.18 -13.41 25.64
N VAL A 60 -10.84 -12.27 25.39
CA VAL A 60 -11.51 -11.47 26.43
C VAL A 60 -12.91 -12.00 26.76
N TYR A 61 -13.63 -12.55 25.78
CA TYR A 61 -15.00 -13.05 25.96
C TYR A 61 -15.20 -14.46 25.37
N PRO A 62 -14.57 -15.49 25.97
CA PRO A 62 -14.68 -16.87 25.49
C PRO A 62 -16.10 -17.45 25.61
N ASP A 63 -16.88 -16.98 26.59
CA ASP A 63 -18.26 -17.47 26.84
C ASP A 63 -19.28 -16.88 25.87
N ASN A 64 -19.02 -15.67 25.33
CA ASN A 64 -19.94 -14.99 24.41
C ASN A 64 -19.60 -15.31 22.94
N LYS A 65 -19.76 -16.60 22.59
CA LYS A 65 -19.60 -17.11 21.22
C LYS A 65 -20.34 -16.30 20.14
N PRO A 66 -21.58 -15.80 20.33
CA PRO A 66 -22.25 -15.01 19.29
C PRO A 66 -21.53 -13.68 18.98
N LEU A 67 -20.88 -13.04 19.96
CA LEU A 67 -20.10 -11.81 19.72
C LEU A 67 -18.82 -12.11 18.94
N PHE A 68 -18.14 -13.22 19.26
CA PHE A 68 -17.00 -13.71 18.49
C PHE A 68 -17.39 -14.02 17.04
N PHE A 69 -18.51 -14.71 16.82
CA PHE A 69 -19.00 -14.99 15.48
C PHE A 69 -19.40 -13.72 14.72
N CYS A 70 -20.05 -12.76 15.37
CA CYS A 70 -20.45 -11.50 14.72
C CYS A 70 -19.23 -10.69 14.25
N VAL A 71 -18.22 -10.53 15.12
CA VAL A 71 -17.02 -9.77 14.78
C VAL A 71 -16.10 -10.54 13.83
N GLY A 72 -15.96 -11.85 14.01
CA GLY A 72 -15.20 -12.71 13.11
C GLY A 72 -15.81 -12.78 11.70
N PHE A 73 -17.14 -12.93 11.60
CA PHE A 73 -17.85 -12.94 10.32
C PHE A 73 -17.84 -11.57 9.65
N GLY A 74 -17.97 -10.48 10.43
CA GLY A 74 -17.80 -9.12 9.95
C GLY A 74 -16.40 -8.86 9.39
N ALA A 75 -15.36 -9.32 10.09
CA ALA A 75 -13.98 -9.22 9.63
C ALA A 75 -13.71 -10.05 8.36
N MET A 76 -14.29 -11.25 8.27
CA MET A 76 -14.22 -12.10 7.07
C MET A 76 -14.93 -11.47 5.87
N LEU A 77 -16.14 -10.93 6.06
CA LEU A 77 -16.86 -10.22 5.00
C LEU A 77 -16.07 -9.01 4.51
N LEU A 78 -15.49 -8.22 5.42
CA LEU A 78 -14.66 -7.07 5.07
C LEU A 78 -13.42 -7.51 4.27
N LYS A 79 -12.83 -8.67 4.58
CA LYS A 79 -11.72 -9.26 3.82
C LYS A 79 -12.14 -9.72 2.43
N ILE A 80 -13.34 -10.30 2.31
CA ILE A 80 -13.90 -10.71 1.04
C ILE A 80 -14.19 -9.47 0.18
N THR A 81 -14.80 -8.41 0.74
CA THR A 81 -15.01 -7.13 0.05
C THR A 81 -13.69 -6.51 -0.42
N GLU A 82 -12.63 -6.57 0.39
CA GLU A 82 -11.28 -6.16 -0.01
C GLU A 82 -10.76 -6.99 -1.21
N PHE A 83 -10.97 -8.31 -1.19
CA PHE A 83 -10.57 -9.19 -2.29
C PHE A 83 -11.30 -8.86 -3.59
N PHE A 84 -12.60 -8.63 -3.54
CA PHE A 84 -13.40 -8.21 -4.70
C PHE A 84 -12.96 -6.84 -5.24
N LEU A 85 -12.73 -5.86 -4.36
CA LEU A 85 -12.20 -4.54 -4.75
C LEU A 85 -10.80 -4.61 -5.37
N ARG A 86 -9.99 -5.60 -4.98
CA ARG A 86 -8.65 -5.84 -5.56
C ARG A 86 -8.68 -6.56 -6.90
N PHE A 87 -9.70 -7.38 -7.15
CA PHE A 87 -9.79 -8.22 -8.35
C PHE A 87 -10.65 -7.59 -9.46
N MET A 88 -11.61 -6.75 -9.09
CA MET A 88 -12.49 -6.05 -10.03
C MET A 88 -11.87 -4.75 -10.60
N PHE A 89 -10.82 -4.23 -9.96
CA PHE A 89 -10.09 -3.00 -10.33
C PHE A 89 -8.58 -3.24 -10.36
#